data_AF-A0AAN8KRV1-F1
#
_entry.id   AF-A0AAN8KRV1-F1
#
_cell.length_a   1.000
_cell.length_b   1.000
_cell.length_c   1.000
_cell.angle_alpha   90.00
_cell.angle_beta   90.00
_cell.angle_gamma   90.00
#
_symmetry.space_group_name_H-M   'P 1'
#
loop_
_entity.id
_entity.type
_entity.pdbx_description
1 polymer ?
#
loop_
_entity_poly.entity_id
_entity_poly.type
_entity_poly.pdbx_seq_one_letter_code
_entity_poly.pdbx_strand_id
1 'polypeptide(L)'
;FPFIRLPQIHFDLLIGCIFDLEFRTRRDGKFIALGKPEGHPNSGRSVGQCGVTPCTLVTCRNGGTCVDSGSSVYCQCPFGWKGALCSETVSVCDAEHRPPPLCAHGSTCIPLPDGYTCLCPLGTGGLHCQQAMAISDPFFSGNQSSWMSFPPVSIRHRTDLRLQFQTLSPEGILFYTAQHLSARARDFFCVSLTSGFVQLRYNLGSGTNVLQSTNRVDTSGGTWHTVRAGRTGHQGYLVLDGLEVKQNDTEGGMSTLDVATDLFVGGVSDLSSISTFAVENEPVGFTGGVRELVLNGLDFDLTETGALGGANVGDWDGTACGYKVCQNGGRCSALSGVDSDTFTCTCSPPWTGPVCNQSVYCVNNLCQHESLCFSTLVTGSYDCFCPLGWEGRYCDKQVGLSMTALKFVGKSYLKYRDPKFNTRNLRYTQVSFNFTARGNEGLILWMGRAEHDDDDYLAVGLQAGHLNIAVNLGERLSLPLTFRNVTLCCDKWHYLSISLNSTLIQVFLGDERVLFEDVDPFERYVAMNYGGLLYFGGFELHRNISTVTSGLFTKGFAGDLKDVRLYQDPRQLQFLQNSEGFNVYKSNE
;
A
#
# COMPACT_ATOMS: atom_id res chain seq x y z
N PHE A 1 -27.00 44.28 -22.03
CA PHE A 1 -27.91 44.66 -20.93
C PHE A 1 -27.11 44.80 -19.65
N PRO A 2 -27.35 45.82 -18.81
CA PRO A 2 -26.37 46.28 -17.84
C PRO A 2 -26.25 45.31 -16.68
N PHE A 3 -25.02 44.94 -16.34
CA PHE A 3 -24.68 44.40 -15.03
C PHE A 3 -24.96 45.49 -13.99
N ILE A 4 -25.96 45.26 -13.15
CA ILE A 4 -26.13 46.04 -11.93
C ILE A 4 -25.15 45.43 -10.91
N ARG A 5 -23.99 46.07 -10.71
CA ARG A 5 -23.22 45.91 -9.47
C ARG A 5 -23.89 46.76 -8.40
N LEU A 6 -24.61 46.12 -7.48
CA LEU A 6 -24.97 46.74 -6.21
C LEU A 6 -23.77 46.62 -5.24
N PRO A 7 -23.54 47.62 -4.36
CA PRO A 7 -22.56 47.50 -3.29
C PRO A 7 -22.98 46.38 -2.33
N GLN A 8 -22.04 45.82 -1.57
CA GLN A 8 -22.32 44.86 -0.50
C GLN A 8 -23.40 45.43 0.43
N ILE A 9 -24.63 44.96 0.23
CA ILE A 9 -25.74 45.11 1.15
C ILE A 9 -25.92 43.69 1.69
N HIS A 10 -25.78 43.52 3.00
CA HIS A 10 -26.24 42.32 3.69
C HIS A 10 -27.74 42.19 3.40
N PHE A 11 -28.10 41.35 2.44
CA PHE A 11 -29.49 40.90 2.30
C PHE A 11 -29.71 39.88 3.40
N ASP A 12 -30.37 40.29 4.48
CA ASP A 12 -31.29 39.38 5.12
C ASP A 12 -32.25 38.89 4.01
N LEU A 13 -32.33 37.57 3.83
CA LEU A 13 -33.23 36.96 2.86
C LEU A 13 -34.63 37.57 3.03
N LEU A 14 -35.25 38.01 1.93
CA LEU A 14 -36.60 38.57 2.00
C LEU A 14 -37.57 37.46 2.46
N ILE A 15 -38.03 37.52 3.71
CA ILE A 15 -39.08 36.65 4.24
C ILE A 15 -40.38 37.45 4.16
N GLY A 16 -41.23 37.10 3.21
CA GLY A 16 -42.52 37.77 3.03
C GLY A 16 -43.12 37.51 1.66
N CYS A 17 -44.27 38.14 1.43
CA CYS A 17 -45.01 38.02 0.19
C CYS A 17 -44.73 39.21 -0.72
N ILE A 18 -44.27 38.93 -1.93
CA ILE A 18 -44.15 39.93 -3.00
C ILE A 18 -45.42 39.84 -3.83
N PHE A 19 -46.33 40.79 -3.63
CA PHE A 19 -47.57 40.86 -4.39
C PHE A 19 -47.38 41.62 -5.71
N ASP A 20 -46.63 42.72 -5.67
CA ASP A 20 -46.34 43.57 -6.82
C ASP A 20 -44.83 43.88 -6.87
N LEU A 21 -44.18 43.54 -7.99
CA LEU A 21 -42.81 43.94 -8.27
C LEU A 21 -42.74 44.67 -9.60
N GLU A 22 -42.38 45.94 -9.54
CA GLU A 22 -42.18 46.77 -10.70
C GLU A 22 -40.75 47.33 -10.72
N PHE A 23 -40.08 47.27 -11.87
CA PHE A 23 -38.75 47.83 -12.06
C PHE A 23 -38.80 48.97 -13.08
N ARG A 24 -38.09 50.06 -12.78
CA ARG A 24 -38.01 51.23 -13.66
C ARG A 24 -36.65 51.31 -14.33
N THR A 25 -36.60 51.25 -15.65
CA THR A 25 -35.34 51.44 -16.39
C THR A 25 -35.07 52.94 -16.60
N ARG A 26 -33.79 53.35 -16.53
CA ARG A 26 -33.41 54.77 -16.70
C ARG A 26 -33.67 55.33 -18.10
N ARG A 27 -33.82 54.47 -19.12
CA ARG A 27 -33.97 54.91 -20.52
C ARG A 27 -35.38 55.39 -20.84
N ASP A 28 -36.40 54.76 -20.24
CA ASP A 28 -37.78 54.95 -20.70
C ASP A 28 -38.69 55.55 -19.62
N GLY A 29 -38.22 55.61 -18.37
CA GLY A 29 -38.93 56.20 -17.23
C GLY A 29 -40.20 55.47 -16.78
N LYS A 30 -40.54 54.34 -17.43
CA LYS A 30 -41.72 53.53 -17.17
C LYS A 30 -41.40 52.38 -16.21
N PHE A 31 -42.36 52.09 -15.33
CA PHE A 31 -42.36 50.91 -14.47
C PHE A 31 -42.80 49.68 -15.30
N ILE A 32 -42.08 48.57 -15.13
CA ILE A 32 -42.34 47.30 -15.81
C ILE A 32 -42.60 46.24 -14.73
N ALA A 33 -43.73 45.57 -14.78
CA ALA A 33 -44.08 44.47 -13.87
C ALA A 33 -43.41 43.14 -14.30
N LEU A 34 -43.26 42.19 -13.37
CA LEU A 34 -42.90 40.80 -13.70
C LEU A 34 -44.15 39.98 -14.08
N GLY A 35 -44.11 39.22 -15.17
CA GLY A 35 -45.22 38.38 -15.63
C GLY A 35 -45.13 37.97 -17.11
N LYS A 36 -46.24 37.52 -17.70
CA LYS A 36 -46.34 37.37 -19.16
C LYS A 36 -47.58 38.07 -19.72
N PRO A 37 -47.44 38.93 -20.75
CA PRO A 37 -46.15 39.31 -21.34
C PRO A 37 -45.40 40.33 -20.46
N GLU A 38 -44.07 40.15 -20.44
CA GLU A 38 -42.98 40.87 -19.73
C GLU A 38 -42.53 40.34 -18.35
N GLY A 39 -41.43 39.56 -18.38
CA GLY A 39 -40.61 39.17 -17.23
C GLY A 39 -40.90 37.77 -16.66
N HIS A 40 -40.31 36.72 -17.25
CA HIS A 40 -40.30 35.42 -16.59
C HIS A 40 -39.20 35.33 -15.53
N PRO A 41 -39.50 34.80 -14.32
CA PRO A 41 -38.47 34.48 -13.37
C PRO A 41 -37.53 33.45 -14.00
N ASN A 42 -36.22 33.73 -14.00
CA ASN A 42 -35.22 32.87 -14.64
C ASN A 42 -34.88 31.65 -13.74
N SER A 43 -34.90 31.85 -12.42
CA SER A 43 -34.78 30.81 -11.40
C SER A 43 -35.25 31.33 -10.04
N GLY A 44 -35.65 30.43 -9.16
CA GLY A 44 -35.96 30.72 -7.77
C GLY A 44 -35.69 29.48 -6.91
N ARG A 45 -35.18 29.69 -5.70
CA ARG A 45 -35.06 28.64 -4.68
C ARG A 45 -35.92 29.06 -3.51
N SER A 46 -36.70 28.13 -3.00
CA SER A 46 -37.60 28.39 -1.88
C SER A 46 -38.62 29.51 -2.14
N VAL A 47 -39.39 29.39 -3.23
CA VAL A 47 -40.50 30.30 -3.58
C VAL A 47 -41.81 29.53 -3.53
N GLY A 48 -42.78 30.01 -2.74
CA GLY A 48 -44.10 29.40 -2.56
C GLY A 48 -45.24 30.39 -2.82
N GLN A 49 -46.47 29.89 -2.93
CA GLN A 49 -47.66 30.72 -3.10
C GLN A 49 -48.04 31.39 -1.78
N CYS A 50 -48.24 32.71 -1.81
CA CYS A 50 -48.64 33.46 -0.63
C CYS A 50 -50.07 33.15 -0.17
N GLY A 51 -50.25 33.07 1.15
CA GLY A 51 -51.53 32.76 1.79
C GLY A 51 -51.93 31.27 1.75
N VAL A 52 -51.07 30.41 1.21
CA VAL A 52 -51.25 28.95 1.24
C VAL A 52 -50.13 28.36 2.08
N THR A 53 -50.47 27.66 3.16
CA THR A 53 -49.47 26.90 3.91
C THR A 53 -49.20 25.57 3.19
N PRO A 54 -47.94 25.22 2.89
CA PRO A 54 -47.62 23.90 2.34
C PRO A 54 -48.08 22.74 3.24
N CYS A 55 -48.38 23.01 4.51
CA CYS A 55 -48.96 22.04 5.45
C CYS A 55 -50.36 21.53 5.09
N THR A 56 -51.08 22.16 4.16
CA THR A 56 -52.31 21.55 3.62
C THR A 56 -52.04 20.40 2.66
N LEU A 57 -50.82 20.35 2.08
CA LEU A 57 -50.41 19.32 1.12
C LEU A 57 -49.55 18.22 1.76
N VAL A 58 -48.95 18.50 2.92
CA VAL A 58 -48.07 17.56 3.63
C VAL A 58 -48.72 17.13 4.93
N THR A 59 -48.94 15.82 5.06
CA THR A 59 -49.45 15.22 6.31
C THR A 59 -48.32 14.51 7.04
N CYS A 60 -47.95 15.03 8.20
CA CYS A 60 -47.03 14.37 9.11
C CYS A 60 -47.72 13.16 9.77
N ARG A 61 -47.04 12.02 9.84
CA ARG A 61 -47.58 10.79 10.44
C ARG A 61 -47.35 10.77 11.95
N ASN A 62 -48.00 9.83 12.63
CA ASN A 62 -47.80 9.50 14.04
C ASN A 62 -47.93 10.69 15.02
N GLY A 63 -48.81 11.65 14.71
CA GLY A 63 -49.01 12.84 15.54
C GLY A 63 -47.95 13.94 15.35
N GLY A 64 -47.14 13.85 14.29
CA GLY A 64 -46.24 14.94 13.90
C GLY A 64 -46.97 16.23 13.58
N THR A 65 -46.36 17.35 13.96
CA THR A 65 -46.89 18.69 13.68
C THR A 65 -46.20 19.22 12.43
N CYS A 66 -46.99 19.61 11.43
CA CYS A 66 -46.46 20.24 10.25
C CYS A 66 -46.06 21.69 10.56
N VAL A 67 -44.81 22.06 10.25
CA VAL A 67 -44.28 23.41 10.47
C VAL A 67 -43.90 24.03 9.14
N ASP A 68 -44.48 25.20 8.89
CA ASP A 68 -44.19 26.03 7.74
C ASP A 68 -42.89 26.81 7.96
N SER A 69 -41.96 26.72 7.01
CA SER A 69 -40.69 27.44 6.99
C SER A 69 -40.52 28.13 5.64
N GLY A 70 -41.38 29.13 5.42
CA GLY A 70 -41.42 29.97 4.22
C GLY A 70 -42.06 29.25 3.04
N SER A 71 -41.24 28.72 2.13
CA SER A 71 -41.71 27.88 1.02
C SER A 71 -41.36 26.40 1.22
N SER A 72 -40.73 26.08 2.35
CA SER A 72 -40.34 24.73 2.72
C SER A 72 -41.16 24.30 3.91
N VAL A 73 -41.36 23.00 4.04
CA VAL A 73 -42.14 22.41 5.12
C VAL A 73 -41.35 21.29 5.73
N TYR A 74 -41.40 21.17 7.05
CA TYR A 74 -40.84 20.04 7.75
C TYR A 74 -41.82 19.57 8.82
N CYS A 75 -41.78 18.28 9.11
CA CYS A 75 -42.56 17.71 10.19
C CYS A 75 -41.74 17.77 11.48
N GLN A 76 -42.30 18.44 12.50
CA GLN A 76 -41.81 18.32 13.86
C GLN A 76 -42.33 17.01 14.45
N CYS A 77 -41.44 16.03 14.59
CA CYS A 77 -41.80 14.70 15.05
C CYS A 77 -41.93 14.63 16.57
N PRO A 78 -42.93 13.88 17.07
CA PRO A 78 -43.06 13.61 18.49
C PRO A 78 -41.99 12.61 18.94
N PHE A 79 -41.81 12.49 20.25
CA PHE A 79 -40.83 11.58 20.85
C PHE A 79 -40.99 10.15 20.33
N GLY A 80 -39.88 9.52 19.93
CA GLY A 80 -39.84 8.17 19.37
C GLY A 80 -40.04 8.08 17.85
N TRP A 81 -40.27 9.21 17.15
CA TRP A 81 -40.44 9.25 15.69
C TRP A 81 -39.45 10.18 15.02
N LYS A 82 -39.01 9.82 13.81
CA LYS A 82 -38.08 10.58 12.97
C LYS A 82 -38.42 10.45 11.48
N GLY A 83 -37.56 11.04 10.66
CA GLY A 83 -37.71 11.10 9.21
C GLY A 83 -38.56 12.29 8.75
N ALA A 84 -38.52 12.59 7.45
CA ALA A 84 -39.12 13.80 6.89
C ALA A 84 -40.63 13.94 7.16
N LEU A 85 -41.34 12.82 7.33
CA LEU A 85 -42.78 12.76 7.60
C LEU A 85 -43.14 12.07 8.93
N CYS A 86 -42.17 11.88 9.84
CA CYS A 86 -42.38 11.18 11.11
C CYS A 86 -42.91 9.76 10.98
N SER A 87 -42.53 9.06 9.90
CA SER A 87 -42.97 7.70 9.59
C SER A 87 -42.02 6.62 10.12
N GLU A 88 -40.81 7.00 10.54
CA GLU A 88 -39.78 6.09 11.02
C GLU A 88 -39.68 6.16 12.53
N THR A 89 -39.44 5.03 13.19
CA THR A 89 -39.18 4.99 14.62
C THR A 89 -37.74 5.39 14.91
N VAL A 90 -37.53 6.13 15.99
CA VAL A 90 -36.19 6.44 16.51
C VAL A 90 -35.59 5.17 17.11
N SER A 91 -34.45 4.75 16.57
CA SER A 91 -33.58 3.70 17.09
C SER A 91 -32.70 4.24 18.22
N VAL A 92 -32.18 3.35 19.07
CA VAL A 92 -31.29 3.71 20.18
C VAL A 92 -30.00 4.39 19.71
N CYS A 93 -29.56 4.08 18.48
CA CYS A 93 -28.36 4.67 17.88
C CYS A 93 -28.59 5.99 17.13
N ASP A 94 -29.84 6.47 17.06
CA ASP A 94 -30.15 7.72 16.39
C ASP A 94 -29.80 8.93 17.26
N ALA A 95 -29.41 10.03 16.62
CA ALA A 95 -29.03 11.26 17.30
C ALA A 95 -30.21 11.88 18.10
N GLU A 96 -31.44 11.62 17.68
CA GLU A 96 -32.68 12.06 18.32
C GLU A 96 -33.05 11.24 19.57
N HIS A 97 -32.42 10.08 19.79
CA HIS A 97 -32.73 9.21 20.93
C HIS A 97 -32.34 9.88 22.25
N ARG A 98 -33.20 9.74 23.28
CA ARG A 98 -32.95 10.26 24.64
C ARG A 98 -33.14 9.14 25.67
N PRO A 99 -32.14 8.86 26.52
CA PRO A 99 -30.78 9.42 26.51
C PRO A 99 -29.98 8.98 25.27
N PRO A 100 -28.99 9.75 24.80
CA PRO A 100 -28.14 9.33 23.68
C PRO A 100 -27.37 8.05 24.04
N PRO A 101 -26.94 7.25 23.04
CA PRO A 101 -26.13 6.06 23.27
C PRO A 101 -24.79 6.45 23.93
N LEU A 102 -24.28 5.57 24.79
CA LEU A 102 -23.08 5.84 25.60
C LEU A 102 -21.76 5.59 24.86
N CYS A 103 -21.82 5.17 23.58
CA CYS A 103 -20.63 4.93 22.77
C CYS A 103 -19.71 6.16 22.76
N ALA A 104 -18.41 5.94 22.95
CA ALA A 104 -17.42 6.99 22.90
C ALA A 104 -17.36 7.66 21.52
N HIS A 105 -16.71 8.81 21.46
CA HIS A 105 -16.56 9.57 20.21
C HIS A 105 -15.77 8.76 19.18
N GLY A 106 -16.22 8.77 17.92
CA GLY A 106 -15.59 8.01 16.82
C GLY A 106 -16.01 6.54 16.75
N SER A 107 -16.74 6.02 17.75
CA SER A 107 -17.29 4.66 17.72
C SER A 107 -18.56 4.58 16.87
N THR A 108 -18.87 3.38 16.38
CA THR A 108 -20.11 3.13 15.62
C THR A 108 -21.14 2.42 16.50
N CYS A 109 -22.31 3.02 16.68
CA CYS A 109 -23.42 2.39 17.41
C CYS A 109 -24.19 1.44 16.49
N ILE A 110 -24.39 0.20 16.94
CA ILE A 110 -25.16 -0.82 16.22
C ILE A 110 -26.38 -1.19 17.07
N PRO A 111 -27.61 -0.97 16.58
CA PRO A 111 -28.80 -1.34 17.30
C PRO A 111 -28.97 -2.86 17.32
N LEU A 112 -29.37 -3.41 18.46
CA LEU A 112 -29.66 -4.83 18.67
C LEU A 112 -31.13 -4.98 19.07
N PRO A 113 -31.73 -6.19 18.96
CA PRO A 113 -33.10 -6.43 19.41
C PRO A 113 -33.33 -6.00 20.87
N ASP A 114 -32.34 -6.26 21.73
CA ASP A 114 -32.34 -5.91 23.16
C ASP A 114 -31.28 -4.85 23.48
N GLY A 115 -31.31 -3.70 22.79
CA GLY A 115 -30.48 -2.53 23.09
C GLY A 115 -29.54 -2.13 21.95
N TYR A 116 -28.26 -1.98 22.26
CA TYR A 116 -27.23 -1.58 21.28
C TYR A 116 -25.85 -2.07 21.71
N THR A 117 -24.93 -2.12 20.75
CA THR A 117 -23.49 -2.31 20.99
C THR A 117 -22.68 -1.22 20.30
N CYS A 118 -21.45 -1.02 20.74
CA CYS A 118 -20.53 -0.05 20.16
C CYS A 118 -19.38 -0.80 19.47
N LEU A 119 -19.16 -0.53 18.18
CA LEU A 119 -17.94 -0.95 17.49
C LEU A 119 -16.83 0.03 17.84
N CYS A 120 -15.83 -0.46 18.55
CA CYS A 120 -14.72 0.33 19.04
C CYS A 120 -13.67 0.52 17.95
N PRO A 121 -13.30 1.76 17.61
CA PRO A 121 -12.18 2.00 16.71
C PRO A 121 -10.88 1.48 17.33
N LEU A 122 -9.88 1.26 16.48
CA LEU A 122 -8.56 0.82 16.92
C LEU A 122 -7.98 1.75 17.99
N GLY A 123 -7.32 1.15 18.99
CA GLY A 123 -6.77 1.87 20.14
C GLY A 123 -7.79 2.15 21.26
N THR A 124 -9.02 1.64 21.14
CA THR A 124 -10.06 1.80 22.18
C THR A 124 -10.79 0.50 22.47
N GLY A 125 -11.30 0.35 23.70
CA GLY A 125 -12.12 -0.78 24.11
C GLY A 125 -13.02 -0.53 25.31
N GLY A 126 -13.52 -1.63 25.87
CA GLY A 126 -14.59 -1.63 26.86
C GLY A 126 -15.98 -1.55 26.22
N LEU A 127 -17.04 -1.73 27.02
CA LEU A 127 -18.42 -1.89 26.53
C LEU A 127 -18.92 -0.74 25.63
N HIS A 128 -18.46 0.48 25.92
CA HIS A 128 -18.77 1.69 25.16
C HIS A 128 -17.52 2.37 24.58
N CYS A 129 -16.42 1.65 24.37
CA CYS A 129 -15.18 2.16 23.74
C CYS A 129 -14.53 3.33 24.51
N GLN A 130 -14.61 3.30 25.83
CA GLN A 130 -14.24 4.40 26.72
C GLN A 130 -12.84 4.23 27.32
N GLN A 131 -12.26 3.05 27.15
CA GLN A 131 -10.92 2.71 27.63
C GLN A 131 -9.95 2.87 26.47
N ALA A 132 -8.86 3.61 26.67
CA ALA A 132 -7.75 3.61 25.73
C ALA A 132 -6.96 2.31 25.88
N MET A 133 -6.43 1.80 24.77
CA MET A 133 -5.55 0.64 24.74
C MET A 133 -4.52 0.79 23.63
N ALA A 134 -3.31 0.27 23.83
CA ALA A 134 -2.32 0.12 22.77
C ALA A 134 -2.40 -1.30 22.21
N ILE A 135 -2.22 -1.45 20.90
CA ILE A 135 -2.19 -2.76 20.24
C ILE A 135 -0.75 -3.10 19.91
N SER A 136 -0.21 -4.14 20.54
CA SER A 136 1.15 -4.64 20.29
C SER A 136 1.14 -5.92 19.44
N ASP A 137 0.25 -6.86 19.77
CA ASP A 137 -0.12 -8.03 18.96
C ASP A 137 -1.66 -8.09 18.92
N PRO A 138 -2.31 -7.85 17.76
CA PRO A 138 -3.77 -7.72 17.71
C PRO A 138 -4.51 -9.01 18.05
N PHE A 139 -5.51 -8.87 18.91
CA PHE A 139 -6.54 -9.87 19.19
C PHE A 139 -7.82 -9.58 18.43
N PHE A 140 -8.24 -10.56 17.64
CA PHE A 140 -9.51 -10.54 16.93
C PHE A 140 -10.52 -11.43 17.66
N SER A 141 -11.78 -11.00 17.67
CA SER A 141 -12.88 -11.72 18.26
C SER A 141 -14.00 -11.89 17.22
N GLY A 142 -14.17 -13.12 16.73
CA GLY A 142 -15.15 -13.43 15.68
C GLY A 142 -16.60 -13.17 16.10
N ASN A 143 -16.89 -13.17 17.39
CA ASN A 143 -18.22 -12.87 17.94
C ASN A 143 -18.51 -11.36 18.07
N GLN A 144 -17.50 -10.50 17.98
CA GLN A 144 -17.62 -9.04 18.07
C GLN A 144 -17.34 -8.36 16.72
N SER A 145 -17.28 -9.11 15.61
CA SER A 145 -16.97 -8.56 14.28
C SER A 145 -15.65 -7.77 14.28
N SER A 146 -14.58 -8.37 14.81
CA SER A 146 -13.26 -7.74 14.82
C SER A 146 -12.57 -7.82 13.46
N TRP A 147 -11.94 -6.73 13.03
CA TRP A 147 -11.17 -6.69 11.78
C TRP A 147 -10.19 -5.52 11.75
N MET A 148 -9.14 -5.65 10.93
CA MET A 148 -8.22 -4.58 10.54
C MET A 148 -8.12 -4.52 9.03
N SER A 149 -7.81 -3.34 8.49
CA SER A 149 -7.59 -3.09 7.06
C SER A 149 -6.28 -2.36 6.82
N PHE A 150 -5.60 -2.71 5.73
CA PHE A 150 -4.34 -2.11 5.31
C PHE A 150 -4.40 -1.70 3.83
N PRO A 151 -3.55 -0.76 3.40
CA PRO A 151 -3.55 -0.30 2.02
C PRO A 151 -3.34 -1.46 1.03
N PRO A 152 -4.05 -1.48 -0.12
CA PRO A 152 -3.84 -2.48 -1.14
C PRO A 152 -2.41 -2.41 -1.69
N VAL A 153 -1.85 -3.57 -2.03
CA VAL A 153 -0.55 -3.69 -2.71
C VAL A 153 -0.69 -4.57 -3.94
N SER A 154 0.16 -4.37 -4.95
CA SER A 154 0.12 -5.25 -6.13
C SER A 154 0.51 -6.67 -5.75
N ILE A 155 -0.43 -7.59 -5.98
CA ILE A 155 -0.27 -9.03 -5.86
C ILE A 155 -0.65 -9.74 -7.17
N ARG A 156 -0.56 -9.02 -8.31
CA ARG A 156 -1.14 -9.40 -9.61
C ARG A 156 -0.53 -10.66 -10.20
N HIS A 157 0.79 -10.78 -10.26
CA HIS A 157 1.47 -11.96 -10.81
C HIS A 157 2.08 -12.86 -9.74
N ARG A 158 2.35 -12.30 -8.57
CA ARG A 158 2.95 -13.00 -7.45
C ARG A 158 2.33 -12.55 -6.15
N THR A 159 2.11 -13.52 -5.26
CA THR A 159 1.61 -13.28 -3.91
C THR A 159 2.41 -14.15 -2.95
N ASP A 160 2.96 -13.55 -1.90
CA ASP A 160 3.73 -14.23 -0.85
C ASP A 160 3.30 -13.63 0.49
N LEU A 161 2.22 -14.17 1.05
CA LEU A 161 1.71 -13.79 2.35
C LEU A 161 2.39 -14.66 3.41
N ARG A 162 2.92 -14.03 4.44
CA ARG A 162 3.35 -14.65 5.69
C ARG A 162 2.62 -13.99 6.84
N LEU A 163 2.11 -14.80 7.77
CA LEU A 163 1.59 -14.33 9.04
C LEU A 163 1.83 -15.39 10.13
N GLN A 164 1.90 -14.95 11.37
CA GLN A 164 1.85 -15.81 12.54
C GLN A 164 0.52 -15.63 13.26
N PHE A 165 -0.04 -16.71 13.82
CA PHE A 165 -1.30 -16.65 14.55
C PHE A 165 -1.38 -17.66 15.70
N GLN A 166 -2.17 -17.30 16.71
CA GLN A 166 -2.69 -18.19 17.76
C GLN A 166 -4.20 -18.15 17.67
N THR A 167 -4.86 -19.32 17.64
CA THR A 167 -6.32 -19.38 17.49
C THR A 167 -7.01 -20.01 18.69
N LEU A 168 -8.20 -19.52 18.99
CA LEU A 168 -9.15 -20.09 19.96
C LEU A 168 -10.34 -20.79 19.27
N SER A 169 -10.35 -20.81 17.93
CA SER A 169 -11.43 -21.34 17.11
C SER A 169 -10.90 -22.19 15.95
N PRO A 170 -11.57 -23.29 15.56
CA PRO A 170 -11.22 -24.06 14.37
C PRO A 170 -11.66 -23.40 13.06
N GLU A 171 -12.49 -22.35 13.13
CA GLU A 171 -12.99 -21.59 11.98
C GLU A 171 -12.59 -20.12 12.12
N GLY A 172 -12.31 -19.46 10.99
CA GLY A 172 -12.05 -18.02 10.99
C GLY A 172 -11.22 -17.53 9.81
N ILE A 173 -11.52 -16.34 9.32
CA ILE A 173 -10.78 -15.71 8.21
C ILE A 173 -9.56 -14.97 8.73
N LEU A 174 -8.37 -15.42 8.35
CA LEU A 174 -7.11 -14.80 8.74
C LEU A 174 -6.79 -13.60 7.86
N PHE A 175 -6.93 -13.73 6.54
CA PHE A 175 -6.60 -12.70 5.56
C PHE A 175 -7.56 -12.74 4.37
N TYR A 176 -8.00 -11.57 3.89
CA TYR A 176 -8.88 -11.45 2.73
C TYR A 176 -8.62 -10.19 1.89
N THR A 177 -8.64 -10.33 0.57
CA THR A 177 -8.72 -9.22 -0.39
C THR A 177 -9.42 -9.67 -1.66
N ALA A 178 -10.09 -8.75 -2.36
CA ALA A 178 -10.91 -9.05 -3.51
C ALA A 178 -10.92 -7.92 -4.55
N GLN A 179 -11.51 -8.18 -5.72
CA GLN A 179 -11.78 -7.16 -6.74
C GLN A 179 -12.67 -6.04 -6.19
N HIS A 180 -13.73 -6.42 -5.48
CA HIS A 180 -14.67 -5.53 -4.80
C HIS A 180 -15.19 -6.22 -3.54
N LEU A 181 -15.60 -5.45 -2.52
CA LEU A 181 -16.25 -6.00 -1.33
C LEU A 181 -17.69 -6.40 -1.66
N SER A 182 -17.86 -7.61 -2.19
CA SER A 182 -19.15 -8.19 -2.54
C SER A 182 -19.09 -9.71 -2.54
N ALA A 183 -20.19 -10.35 -2.11
CA ALA A 183 -20.39 -11.79 -2.25
C ALA A 183 -20.20 -12.33 -3.68
N ARG A 184 -20.29 -11.46 -4.69
CA ARG A 184 -20.14 -11.80 -6.11
C ARG A 184 -18.73 -11.54 -6.67
N ALA A 185 -17.79 -11.13 -5.84
CA ALA A 185 -16.42 -10.88 -6.28
C ALA A 185 -15.83 -12.16 -6.88
N ARG A 186 -15.34 -12.05 -8.12
CA ARG A 186 -14.76 -13.16 -8.87
C ARG A 186 -13.32 -13.39 -8.45
N ASP A 187 -12.51 -12.33 -8.51
CA ASP A 187 -11.11 -12.37 -8.14
C ASP A 187 -10.97 -12.07 -6.65
N PHE A 188 -10.30 -12.97 -5.95
CA PHE A 188 -10.01 -12.85 -4.53
C PHE A 188 -8.81 -13.70 -4.12
N PHE A 189 -8.25 -13.37 -2.97
CA PHE A 189 -7.25 -14.16 -2.26
C PHE A 189 -7.62 -14.22 -0.78
N CYS A 190 -7.78 -15.43 -0.25
CA CYS A 190 -8.27 -15.68 1.09
C CYS A 190 -7.43 -16.76 1.78
N VAL A 191 -7.03 -16.49 3.01
CA VAL A 191 -6.46 -17.51 3.92
C VAL A 191 -7.38 -17.61 5.13
N SER A 192 -7.85 -18.82 5.41
CA SER A 192 -8.81 -19.08 6.49
C SER A 192 -8.51 -20.38 7.22
N LEU A 193 -9.08 -20.51 8.41
CA LEU A 193 -9.19 -21.76 9.14
C LEU A 193 -10.51 -22.44 8.78
N THR A 194 -10.45 -23.74 8.50
CA THR A 194 -11.61 -24.58 8.24
C THR A 194 -11.40 -25.92 8.93
N SER A 195 -12.25 -26.22 9.91
CA SER A 195 -12.13 -27.38 10.79
C SER A 195 -10.72 -27.51 11.40
N GLY A 196 -10.08 -26.39 11.73
CA GLY A 196 -8.72 -26.35 12.29
C GLY A 196 -7.61 -26.62 11.28
N PHE A 197 -7.91 -26.78 9.99
CA PHE A 197 -6.89 -26.76 8.93
C PHE A 197 -6.75 -25.34 8.39
N VAL A 198 -5.54 -24.97 8.00
CA VAL A 198 -5.31 -23.73 7.26
C VAL A 198 -5.60 -24.00 5.79
N GLN A 199 -6.42 -23.15 5.18
CA GLN A 199 -6.83 -23.26 3.79
C GLN A 199 -6.51 -21.95 3.05
N LEU A 200 -5.83 -22.07 1.91
CA LEU A 200 -5.63 -21.00 0.95
C LEU A 200 -6.64 -21.19 -0.17
N ARG A 201 -7.47 -20.17 -0.41
CA ARG A 201 -8.38 -20.10 -1.56
C ARG A 201 -8.11 -18.84 -2.36
N TYR A 202 -7.98 -18.97 -3.66
CA TYR A 202 -7.85 -17.82 -4.55
C TYR A 202 -8.48 -18.10 -5.91
N ASN A 203 -8.97 -17.06 -6.56
CA ASN A 203 -9.58 -17.14 -7.88
C ASN A 203 -8.99 -16.07 -8.78
N LEU A 204 -8.54 -16.51 -9.96
CA LEU A 204 -7.87 -15.69 -10.98
C LEU A 204 -8.78 -15.39 -12.18
N GLY A 205 -10.08 -15.66 -12.04
CA GLY A 205 -11.10 -15.50 -13.08
C GLY A 205 -11.57 -16.80 -13.72
N SER A 206 -10.82 -17.90 -13.63
CA SER A 206 -11.16 -19.21 -14.23
C SER A 206 -11.65 -20.27 -13.24
N GLY A 207 -11.82 -19.94 -11.96
CA GLY A 207 -12.25 -20.86 -10.92
C GLY A 207 -11.43 -20.72 -9.63
N THR A 208 -11.92 -21.33 -8.55
CA THR A 208 -11.27 -21.25 -7.24
C THR A 208 -10.24 -22.37 -7.08
N ASN A 209 -8.99 -21.97 -6.89
CA ASN A 209 -7.92 -22.85 -6.45
C ASN A 209 -7.96 -23.00 -4.94
N VAL A 210 -7.77 -24.23 -4.44
CA VAL A 210 -7.84 -24.55 -3.01
C VAL A 210 -6.61 -25.37 -2.64
N LEU A 211 -5.87 -24.90 -1.65
CA LEU A 211 -4.80 -25.65 -0.98
C LEU A 211 -5.11 -25.72 0.51
N GLN A 212 -4.83 -26.86 1.13
CA GLN A 212 -5.10 -27.08 2.56
C GLN A 212 -3.88 -27.68 3.24
N SER A 213 -3.63 -27.28 4.50
CA SER A 213 -2.58 -27.86 5.32
C SER A 213 -2.86 -29.34 5.61
N THR A 214 -1.79 -30.11 5.81
CA THR A 214 -1.86 -31.52 6.18
C THR A 214 -2.24 -31.72 7.65
N ASN A 215 -1.75 -30.82 8.51
CA ASN A 215 -1.98 -30.85 9.95
C ASN A 215 -3.01 -29.81 10.37
N ARG A 216 -3.69 -30.13 11.49
CA ARG A 216 -4.55 -29.18 12.20
C ARG A 216 -3.71 -28.29 13.12
N VAL A 217 -4.18 -27.07 13.32
CA VAL A 217 -3.60 -26.11 14.25
C VAL A 217 -4.06 -26.38 15.67
N ASP A 218 -3.26 -25.94 16.64
CA ASP A 218 -3.66 -25.87 18.05
C ASP A 218 -4.73 -24.78 18.22
N THR A 219 -5.82 -25.13 18.89
CA THR A 219 -6.96 -24.23 19.15
C THR A 219 -7.07 -23.82 20.62
N SER A 220 -6.05 -24.15 21.42
CA SER A 220 -5.98 -23.73 22.82
C SER A 220 -5.47 -22.29 23.02
N GLY A 221 -4.99 -21.64 21.96
CA GLY A 221 -4.28 -20.36 22.03
C GLY A 221 -2.86 -20.48 22.60
N GLY A 222 -2.33 -21.69 22.81
CA GLY A 222 -1.01 -21.91 23.40
C GLY A 222 0.16 -21.83 22.42
N THR A 223 -0.09 -22.06 21.13
CA THR A 223 0.97 -22.26 20.12
C THR A 223 0.89 -21.26 18.97
N TRP A 224 1.95 -20.47 18.78
CA TRP A 224 2.08 -19.63 17.59
C TRP A 224 2.38 -20.50 16.37
N HIS A 225 1.47 -20.49 15.41
CA HIS A 225 1.64 -21.11 14.11
C HIS A 225 2.16 -20.09 13.11
N THR A 226 3.03 -20.53 12.21
CA THR A 226 3.51 -19.72 11.08
C THR A 226 2.92 -20.25 9.79
N VAL A 227 2.14 -19.42 9.09
CA VAL A 227 1.65 -19.73 7.75
C VAL A 227 2.37 -18.86 6.73
N ARG A 228 2.78 -19.49 5.62
CA ARG A 228 3.18 -18.81 4.40
C ARG A 228 2.32 -19.34 3.24
N ALA A 229 1.52 -18.47 2.65
CA ALA A 229 0.55 -18.82 1.61
C ALA A 229 0.73 -17.89 0.42
N GLY A 230 0.66 -18.41 -0.80
CA GLY A 230 0.93 -17.58 -1.95
C GLY A 230 0.82 -18.29 -3.27
N ARG A 231 1.25 -17.59 -4.31
CA ARG A 231 1.30 -18.10 -5.68
C ARG A 231 2.35 -17.38 -6.52
N THR A 232 2.79 -18.06 -7.58
CA THR A 232 3.55 -17.47 -8.68
C THR A 232 2.81 -17.79 -9.97
N GLY A 233 2.27 -16.79 -10.65
CA GLY A 233 1.32 -17.00 -11.73
C GLY A 233 0.11 -17.80 -11.23
N HIS A 234 -0.23 -18.88 -11.92
CA HIS A 234 -1.35 -19.75 -11.52
C HIS A 234 -0.99 -20.80 -10.46
N GLN A 235 0.29 -20.96 -10.11
CA GLN A 235 0.73 -22.03 -9.21
C GLN A 235 0.69 -21.55 -7.76
N GLY A 236 -0.20 -22.15 -6.96
CA GLY A 236 -0.31 -21.88 -5.53
C GLY A 236 0.60 -22.74 -4.66
N TYR A 237 0.96 -22.23 -3.49
CA TYR A 237 1.65 -22.96 -2.43
C TYR A 237 1.12 -22.53 -1.05
N LEU A 238 1.17 -23.46 -0.10
CA LEU A 238 0.80 -23.24 1.29
C LEU A 238 1.79 -23.96 2.19
N VAL A 239 2.37 -23.25 3.16
CA VAL A 239 3.30 -23.77 4.15
C VAL A 239 2.75 -23.50 5.53
N LEU A 240 2.58 -24.53 6.35
CA LEU A 240 2.21 -24.41 7.76
C LEU A 240 3.33 -25.01 8.61
N ASP A 241 3.94 -24.21 9.49
CA ASP A 241 5.01 -24.62 10.40
C ASP A 241 6.17 -25.36 9.70
N GLY A 242 6.50 -24.92 8.48
CA GLY A 242 7.57 -25.49 7.65
C GLY A 242 7.15 -26.69 6.79
N LEU A 243 5.92 -27.20 6.92
CA LEU A 243 5.38 -28.26 6.07
C LEU A 243 4.67 -27.67 4.86
N GLU A 244 5.19 -27.95 3.67
CA GLU A 244 4.72 -27.38 2.41
C GLU A 244 3.73 -28.30 1.68
N VAL A 245 2.67 -27.69 1.16
CA VAL A 245 1.70 -28.25 0.24
C VAL A 245 1.74 -27.40 -1.02
N LYS A 246 2.12 -28.01 -2.15
CA LYS A 246 2.08 -27.38 -3.47
C LYS A 246 0.93 -27.92 -4.29
N GLN A 247 0.37 -27.06 -5.12
CA GLN A 247 -0.55 -27.49 -6.16
C GLN A 247 0.23 -28.27 -7.23
N ASN A 248 -0.35 -29.36 -7.74
CA ASN A 248 0.21 -30.06 -8.89
C ASN A 248 0.15 -29.17 -10.12
N ASP A 249 1.16 -29.26 -10.98
CA ASP A 249 1.25 -28.49 -12.22
C ASP A 249 0.01 -28.76 -13.09
N THR A 250 -0.84 -27.76 -13.24
CA THR A 250 -1.99 -27.79 -14.15
C THR A 250 -1.65 -26.88 -15.32
N GLU A 251 -1.56 -27.45 -16.52
CA GLU A 251 -1.35 -26.67 -17.73
C GLU A 251 -2.61 -25.86 -18.05
N GLY A 252 -2.45 -24.53 -18.15
CA GLY A 252 -3.48 -23.63 -18.64
C GLY A 252 -4.39 -23.05 -17.54
N GLY A 253 -4.49 -21.72 -17.51
CA GLY A 253 -5.33 -20.97 -16.58
C GLY A 253 -4.98 -19.48 -16.63
N MET A 254 -5.85 -18.62 -16.09
CA MET A 254 -5.47 -17.22 -15.88
C MET A 254 -4.37 -17.15 -14.81
N SER A 255 -3.39 -16.26 -14.98
CA SER A 255 -2.23 -16.12 -14.10
C SER A 255 -2.22 -14.80 -13.31
N THR A 256 -3.18 -13.92 -13.59
CA THR A 256 -3.34 -12.60 -12.99
C THR A 256 -4.42 -12.60 -11.93
N LEU A 257 -4.20 -11.86 -10.86
CA LEU A 257 -5.20 -11.62 -9.80
C LEU A 257 -5.53 -10.13 -9.77
N ASP A 258 -6.79 -9.79 -10.04
CA ASP A 258 -7.26 -8.41 -10.08
C ASP A 258 -8.01 -8.06 -8.79
N VAL A 259 -7.27 -7.58 -7.80
CA VAL A 259 -7.81 -7.12 -6.51
C VAL A 259 -7.67 -5.60 -6.37
N ALA A 260 -8.65 -4.97 -5.73
CA ALA A 260 -8.67 -3.52 -5.53
C ALA A 260 -9.17 -3.10 -4.14
N THR A 261 -9.65 -4.03 -3.32
CA THR A 261 -10.03 -3.73 -1.93
C THR A 261 -8.79 -3.63 -1.04
N ASP A 262 -8.97 -3.01 0.13
CA ASP A 262 -8.00 -3.10 1.21
C ASP A 262 -7.63 -4.55 1.55
N LEU A 263 -6.49 -4.71 2.22
CA LEU A 263 -6.06 -5.99 2.74
C LEU A 263 -6.66 -6.17 4.14
N PHE A 264 -7.56 -7.13 4.30
CA PHE A 264 -8.27 -7.37 5.54
C PHE A 264 -7.63 -8.48 6.36
N VAL A 265 -7.57 -8.29 7.67
CA VAL A 265 -7.03 -9.26 8.65
C VAL A 265 -8.06 -9.51 9.74
N GLY A 266 -8.22 -10.79 10.10
CA GLY A 266 -9.12 -11.26 11.15
C GLY A 266 -10.62 -11.24 10.82
N GLY A 267 -11.02 -10.53 9.76
CA GLY A 267 -12.40 -10.41 9.32
C GLY A 267 -12.57 -9.23 8.37
N VAL A 268 -13.80 -8.89 8.05
CA VAL A 268 -14.17 -7.67 7.31
C VAL A 268 -15.28 -6.94 8.06
N SER A 269 -15.57 -5.69 7.67
CA SER A 269 -16.64 -4.89 8.29
C SER A 269 -18.03 -5.50 8.17
N ASP A 270 -18.30 -6.22 7.07
CA ASP A 270 -19.53 -6.97 6.85
C ASP A 270 -19.18 -8.31 6.20
N LEU A 271 -19.34 -9.40 6.96
CA LEU A 271 -19.02 -10.76 6.50
C LEU A 271 -19.85 -11.17 5.27
N SER A 272 -21.02 -10.57 5.05
CA SER A 272 -21.83 -10.82 3.85
C SER A 272 -21.22 -10.27 2.55
N SER A 273 -20.20 -9.42 2.67
CA SER A 273 -19.44 -8.89 1.52
C SER A 273 -18.32 -9.83 1.04
N ILE A 274 -18.05 -10.92 1.76
CA ILE A 274 -17.04 -11.90 1.34
C ILE A 274 -17.58 -12.76 0.21
N SER A 275 -16.77 -12.96 -0.83
CA SER A 275 -17.10 -13.86 -1.94
C SER A 275 -17.52 -15.24 -1.43
N THR A 276 -18.63 -15.77 -1.94
CA THR A 276 -19.16 -17.08 -1.52
C THR A 276 -18.21 -18.25 -1.81
N PHE A 277 -17.18 -18.04 -2.63
CA PHE A 277 -16.17 -19.05 -2.96
C PHE A 277 -14.87 -18.89 -2.17
N ALA A 278 -14.72 -17.81 -1.38
CA ALA A 278 -13.50 -17.50 -0.64
C ALA A 278 -13.27 -18.39 0.58
N VAL A 279 -14.33 -19.01 1.09
CA VAL A 279 -14.32 -19.94 2.23
C VAL A 279 -15.12 -21.19 1.87
N GLU A 280 -14.91 -22.28 2.62
CA GLU A 280 -15.64 -23.54 2.41
C GLU A 280 -17.06 -23.50 2.96
N ASN A 281 -17.21 -22.93 4.15
CA ASN A 281 -18.44 -22.81 4.91
C ASN A 281 -18.88 -21.34 4.97
N GLU A 282 -19.93 -21.04 5.76
CA GLU A 282 -20.32 -19.65 6.03
C GLU A 282 -19.15 -18.82 6.57
N PRO A 283 -18.94 -17.58 6.09
CA PRO A 283 -17.85 -16.73 6.56
C PRO A 283 -17.95 -16.45 8.06
N VAL A 284 -16.86 -16.72 8.79
CA VAL A 284 -16.73 -16.42 10.23
C VAL A 284 -15.48 -15.59 10.45
N GLY A 285 -15.57 -14.59 11.34
CA GLY A 285 -14.42 -13.81 11.79
C GLY A 285 -13.45 -14.67 12.60
N PHE A 286 -12.15 -14.37 12.49
CA PHE A 286 -11.12 -15.03 13.26
C PHE A 286 -11.23 -14.70 14.75
N THR A 287 -10.90 -15.67 15.59
CA THR A 287 -10.83 -15.50 17.05
C THR A 287 -9.47 -15.95 17.55
N GLY A 288 -8.61 -15.00 17.90
CA GLY A 288 -7.22 -15.27 18.24
C GLY A 288 -6.28 -14.09 18.03
N GLY A 289 -5.00 -14.30 18.35
CA GLY A 289 -3.92 -13.33 18.13
C GLY A 289 -3.28 -13.49 16.74
N VAL A 290 -2.91 -12.38 16.10
CA VAL A 290 -2.15 -12.37 14.83
C VAL A 290 -0.92 -11.48 14.98
N ARG A 291 0.21 -11.85 14.38
CA ARG A 291 1.42 -11.03 14.30
C ARG A 291 2.24 -11.32 13.03
N GLU A 292 3.29 -10.53 12.77
CA GLU A 292 4.19 -10.68 11.61
C GLU A 292 3.47 -10.76 10.24
N LEU A 293 2.63 -9.77 9.90
CA LEU A 293 1.98 -9.72 8.59
C LEU A 293 2.96 -9.20 7.53
N VAL A 294 3.45 -10.09 6.66
CA VAL A 294 4.35 -9.74 5.55
C VAL A 294 3.72 -10.17 4.23
N LEU A 295 3.59 -9.26 3.27
CA LEU A 295 3.06 -9.56 1.93
C LEU A 295 4.05 -9.11 0.86
N ASN A 296 4.52 -10.03 0.03
CA ASN A 296 5.54 -9.77 -1.00
C ASN A 296 6.82 -9.09 -0.45
N GLY A 297 7.14 -9.34 0.83
CA GLY A 297 8.30 -8.75 1.53
C GLY A 297 8.03 -7.38 2.16
N LEU A 298 6.85 -6.79 1.97
CA LEU A 298 6.37 -5.63 2.71
C LEU A 298 5.81 -6.08 4.06
N ASP A 299 6.40 -5.58 5.14
CA ASP A 299 6.01 -5.89 6.50
C ASP A 299 5.06 -4.81 7.04
N PHE A 300 3.84 -5.20 7.42
CA PHE A 300 2.78 -4.31 7.86
C PHE A 300 2.84 -4.09 9.37
N ASP A 301 2.56 -2.87 9.80
CA ASP A 301 2.49 -2.54 11.22
C ASP A 301 1.08 -2.81 11.76
N LEU A 302 0.93 -3.86 12.56
CA LEU A 302 -0.36 -4.35 13.05
C LEU A 302 -0.87 -3.59 14.30
N THR A 303 -0.67 -2.27 14.29
CA THR A 303 -1.05 -1.36 15.38
C THR A 303 -2.18 -0.43 14.93
N GLU A 304 -2.75 0.33 15.86
CA GLU A 304 -3.73 1.39 15.56
C GLU A 304 -3.17 2.50 14.65
N THR A 305 -1.85 2.63 14.53
CA THR A 305 -1.20 3.64 13.67
C THR A 305 -0.84 3.11 12.29
N GLY A 306 -0.67 1.80 12.14
CA GLY A 306 -0.32 1.16 10.87
C GLY A 306 -1.52 0.76 10.01
N ALA A 307 -2.67 0.52 10.64
CA ALA A 307 -3.90 0.17 9.94
C ALA A 307 -4.64 1.41 9.38
N LEU A 308 -5.33 1.25 8.25
CA LEU A 308 -6.24 2.28 7.70
C LEU A 308 -7.53 2.41 8.51
N GLY A 309 -7.95 1.31 9.12
CA GLY A 309 -9.17 1.22 9.91
C GLY A 309 -9.38 -0.18 10.47
N GLY A 310 -10.28 -0.28 11.43
CA GLY A 310 -10.63 -1.53 12.07
C GLY A 310 -11.66 -1.32 13.18
N ALA A 311 -12.20 -2.42 13.68
CA ALA A 311 -13.18 -2.40 14.76
C ALA A 311 -12.94 -3.55 15.75
N ASN A 312 -13.18 -3.31 17.03
CA ASN A 312 -13.19 -4.30 18.11
C ASN A 312 -11.92 -5.16 18.18
N VAL A 313 -10.76 -4.55 17.93
CA VAL A 313 -9.47 -5.25 18.01
C VAL A 313 -8.83 -4.93 19.35
N GLY A 314 -8.54 -5.96 20.12
CA GLY A 314 -7.82 -5.84 21.39
C GLY A 314 -6.33 -6.13 21.22
N ASP A 315 -5.63 -6.22 22.34
CA ASP A 315 -4.27 -6.75 22.42
C ASP A 315 -4.31 -8.19 22.98
N TRP A 316 -3.55 -9.10 22.38
CA TRP A 316 -3.63 -10.54 22.62
C TRP A 316 -3.21 -10.97 24.02
N ASP A 317 -2.11 -10.41 24.54
CA ASP A 317 -1.65 -10.73 25.90
C ASP A 317 -1.91 -9.59 26.89
N GLY A 318 -2.44 -8.46 26.41
CA GLY A 318 -2.79 -7.29 27.21
C GLY A 318 -1.56 -6.53 27.69
N THR A 319 -0.42 -6.66 27.01
CA THR A 319 0.84 -6.06 27.41
C THR A 319 1.43 -5.20 26.30
N ALA A 320 2.37 -4.33 26.65
CA ALA A 320 3.16 -3.61 25.65
C ALA A 320 4.18 -4.49 24.89
N CYS A 321 4.23 -5.80 25.14
CA CYS A 321 5.19 -6.70 24.51
C CYS A 321 4.60 -7.41 23.29
N GLY A 322 4.75 -6.80 22.11
CA GLY A 322 4.42 -7.42 20.82
C GLY A 322 5.63 -8.00 20.08
N TYR A 323 5.37 -8.62 18.94
CA TYR A 323 6.36 -9.24 18.06
C TYR A 323 7.53 -8.33 17.68
N LYS A 324 7.25 -7.06 17.37
CA LYS A 324 8.25 -6.10 16.85
C LYS A 324 8.91 -5.23 17.91
N VAL A 325 8.45 -5.32 19.15
CA VAL A 325 8.85 -4.38 20.21
C VAL A 325 10.33 -4.51 20.53
N CYS A 326 10.84 -5.74 20.66
CA CYS A 326 12.27 -6.01 20.81
C CYS A 326 12.84 -6.61 19.52
N GLN A 327 13.71 -5.86 18.85
CA GLN A 327 14.31 -6.27 17.59
C GLN A 327 15.46 -7.28 17.78
N ASN A 328 15.91 -7.87 16.67
CA ASN A 328 17.11 -8.71 16.61
C ASN A 328 17.14 -9.88 17.63
N GLY A 329 15.98 -10.48 17.90
CA GLY A 329 15.84 -11.58 18.86
C GLY A 329 16.01 -11.15 20.31
N GLY A 330 15.75 -9.87 20.61
CA GLY A 330 15.61 -9.40 21.99
C GLY A 330 14.37 -10.00 22.66
N ARG A 331 14.46 -10.30 23.95
CA ARG A 331 13.33 -10.80 24.73
C ARG A 331 12.64 -9.65 25.45
N CYS A 332 11.35 -9.48 25.16
CA CYS A 332 10.49 -8.50 25.82
C CYS A 332 10.05 -8.98 27.20
N SER A 333 9.90 -8.06 28.14
CA SER A 333 9.29 -8.30 29.44
C SER A 333 8.49 -7.06 29.86
N ALA A 334 7.18 -7.25 30.08
CA ALA A 334 6.31 -6.19 30.60
C ALA A 334 6.69 -5.87 32.05
N LEU A 335 6.74 -4.58 32.40
CA LEU A 335 7.09 -4.14 33.76
C LEU A 335 5.82 -4.11 34.62
N SER A 336 5.76 -4.98 35.62
CA SER A 336 4.61 -5.07 36.52
C SER A 336 4.61 -3.91 37.54
N GLY A 337 3.53 -3.12 37.59
CA GLY A 337 3.22 -2.26 38.74
C GLY A 337 3.01 -0.76 38.47
N VAL A 338 3.26 -0.26 37.25
CA VAL A 338 2.94 1.11 36.84
C VAL A 338 2.55 1.05 35.37
N ASP A 339 1.25 0.83 35.12
CA ASP A 339 0.62 0.69 33.80
C ASP A 339 1.17 -0.47 32.92
N SER A 340 0.27 -1.30 32.39
CA SER A 340 0.57 -2.43 31.48
C SER A 340 1.27 -2.03 30.16
N ASP A 341 1.45 -0.73 29.97
CA ASP A 341 1.94 -0.09 28.76
C ASP A 341 3.47 0.06 28.74
N THR A 342 4.18 -0.41 29.77
CA THR A 342 5.64 -0.31 29.88
C THR A 342 6.36 -1.65 29.72
N PHE A 343 7.44 -1.66 28.94
CA PHE A 343 8.24 -2.86 28.64
C PHE A 343 9.74 -2.61 28.82
N THR A 344 10.49 -3.71 28.93
CA THR A 344 11.96 -3.71 28.81
C THR A 344 12.42 -4.80 27.86
N CYS A 345 13.43 -4.49 27.04
CA CYS A 345 14.04 -5.45 26.14
C CYS A 345 15.39 -5.95 26.69
N THR A 346 15.52 -7.25 26.82
CA THR A 346 16.80 -7.90 27.07
C THR A 346 17.43 -8.32 25.75
N CYS A 347 18.50 -7.63 25.36
CA CYS A 347 19.11 -7.81 24.04
C CYS A 347 20.06 -9.00 23.99
N SER A 348 19.89 -9.84 22.97
CA SER A 348 20.83 -10.90 22.64
C SER A 348 22.13 -10.29 22.10
N PRO A 349 23.33 -10.70 22.57
CA PRO A 349 24.59 -10.20 22.00
C PRO A 349 24.67 -10.51 20.48
N PRO A 350 25.20 -9.59 19.63
CA PRO A 350 25.85 -8.32 19.94
C PRO A 350 24.92 -7.10 19.74
N TRP A 351 23.66 -7.18 20.17
CA TRP A 351 22.69 -6.09 20.07
C TRP A 351 22.52 -5.33 21.39
N THR A 352 22.11 -4.07 21.29
CA THR A 352 21.92 -3.13 22.40
C THR A 352 20.91 -2.05 22.01
N GLY A 353 20.66 -1.11 22.93
CA GLY A 353 19.62 -0.10 22.83
C GLY A 353 18.31 -0.53 23.50
N PRO A 354 17.37 0.41 23.70
CA PRO A 354 16.14 0.16 24.46
C PRO A 354 15.22 -0.87 23.81
N VAL A 355 15.32 -1.03 22.48
CA VAL A 355 14.53 -1.98 21.67
C VAL A 355 15.43 -2.95 20.88
N CYS A 356 16.70 -3.09 21.28
CA CYS A 356 17.67 -3.98 20.64
C CYS A 356 17.90 -3.72 19.13
N ASN A 357 17.73 -2.48 18.69
CA ASN A 357 17.86 -2.05 17.29
C ASN A 357 19.28 -1.64 16.90
N GLN A 358 20.23 -1.59 17.84
CA GLN A 358 21.59 -1.13 17.58
C GLN A 358 22.61 -2.24 17.83
N SER A 359 23.57 -2.43 16.93
CA SER A 359 24.71 -3.31 17.21
C SER A 359 25.68 -2.63 18.18
N VAL A 360 26.22 -3.38 19.16
CA VAL A 360 27.27 -2.90 20.08
C VAL A 360 28.50 -2.39 19.34
N TYR A 361 28.79 -2.91 18.14
CA TYR A 361 29.92 -2.45 17.32
C TYR A 361 29.69 -1.08 16.70
N CYS A 362 28.43 -0.67 16.54
CA CYS A 362 28.07 0.63 15.99
C CYS A 362 27.79 1.70 17.06
N VAL A 363 27.92 1.36 18.35
CA VAL A 363 27.81 2.33 19.44
C VAL A 363 29.00 3.28 19.38
N ASN A 364 28.73 4.58 19.37
CA ASN A 364 29.76 5.63 19.25
C ASN A 364 30.71 5.42 18.06
N ASN A 365 30.17 4.93 16.94
CA ASN A 365 30.94 4.76 15.71
C ASN A 365 31.51 6.10 15.22
N LEU A 366 32.57 6.04 14.43
CA LEU A 366 33.27 7.22 13.91
C LEU A 366 32.75 7.66 12.52
N CYS A 367 31.66 7.09 12.04
CA CYS A 367 31.11 7.36 10.71
C CYS A 367 30.61 8.82 10.63
N GLN A 368 31.08 9.59 9.64
CA GLN A 368 30.78 11.02 9.48
C GLN A 368 29.73 11.29 8.40
N HIS A 369 29.21 12.52 8.33
CA HIS A 369 28.32 13.00 7.26
C HIS A 369 27.06 12.15 7.06
N GLU A 370 26.36 11.80 8.14
CA GLU A 370 25.11 11.01 8.10
C GLU A 370 25.29 9.61 7.47
N SER A 371 26.52 9.09 7.46
CA SER A 371 26.79 7.74 6.99
C SER A 371 26.18 6.68 7.91
N LEU A 372 25.83 5.55 7.29
CA LEU A 372 25.19 4.44 7.99
C LEU A 372 26.26 3.48 8.52
N CYS A 373 26.18 3.14 9.80
CA CYS A 373 27.05 2.14 10.39
C CYS A 373 26.47 0.74 10.21
N PHE A 374 27.28 -0.18 9.66
CA PHE A 374 26.92 -1.58 9.52
C PHE A 374 27.91 -2.45 10.28
N SER A 375 27.41 -3.28 11.20
CA SER A 375 28.27 -4.18 11.97
C SER A 375 28.67 -5.42 11.16
N THR A 376 29.94 -5.78 11.23
CA THR A 376 30.50 -6.96 10.57
C THR A 376 30.76 -8.03 11.64
N LEU A 377 29.75 -8.87 11.86
CA LEU A 377 29.70 -9.87 12.95
C LEU A 377 30.90 -10.83 12.93
N VAL A 378 31.38 -11.20 11.74
CA VAL A 378 32.49 -12.15 11.57
C VAL A 378 33.81 -11.59 12.12
N THR A 379 34.04 -10.29 11.93
CA THR A 379 35.28 -9.63 12.33
C THR A 379 35.16 -8.90 13.67
N GLY A 380 33.96 -8.85 14.26
CA GLY A 380 33.69 -8.05 15.46
C GLY A 380 33.98 -6.57 15.27
N SER A 381 33.63 -6.02 14.10
CA SER A 381 33.92 -4.63 13.72
C SER A 381 32.71 -3.96 13.06
N TYR A 382 32.88 -2.76 12.53
CA TYR A 382 31.87 -2.05 11.76
C TYR A 382 32.48 -1.40 10.52
N ASP A 383 31.65 -1.23 9.51
CA ASP A 383 31.95 -0.51 8.27
C ASP A 383 31.00 0.69 8.16
N CYS A 384 31.54 1.83 7.72
CA CYS A 384 30.74 3.01 7.42
C CYS A 384 30.32 2.97 5.95
N PHE A 385 29.02 3.02 5.71
CA PHE A 385 28.47 3.10 4.38
C PHE A 385 28.41 4.58 4.01
N CYS A 386 29.26 4.99 3.08
CA CYS A 386 29.47 6.40 2.79
C CYS A 386 28.45 6.93 1.80
N PRO A 387 27.77 8.05 2.10
CA PRO A 387 26.86 8.67 1.15
C PRO A 387 27.63 9.20 -0.06
N LEU A 388 26.90 9.39 -1.16
CA LEU A 388 27.45 9.88 -2.42
C LEU A 388 28.23 11.19 -2.20
N GLY A 389 29.49 11.23 -2.67
CA GLY A 389 30.38 12.38 -2.49
C GLY A 389 31.34 12.25 -1.31
N TRP A 390 31.25 11.18 -0.51
CA TRP A 390 32.14 10.89 0.61
C TRP A 390 32.79 9.51 0.48
N GLU A 391 34.04 9.41 0.92
CA GLU A 391 34.82 8.19 0.94
C GLU A 391 35.74 8.11 2.17
N GLY A 392 36.52 7.03 2.26
CA GLY A 392 37.37 6.74 3.40
C GLY A 392 36.70 5.75 4.35
N ARG A 393 37.48 5.25 5.32
CA ARG A 393 37.01 4.24 6.29
C ARG A 393 35.85 4.77 7.14
N TYR A 394 35.83 6.08 7.39
CA TYR A 394 34.86 6.76 8.25
C TYR A 394 34.03 7.80 7.49
N CYS A 395 34.07 7.78 6.16
CA CYS A 395 33.39 8.75 5.30
C CYS A 395 33.85 10.20 5.57
N ASP A 396 35.13 10.35 5.90
CA ASP A 396 35.80 11.58 6.31
C ASP A 396 36.47 12.34 5.14
N LYS A 397 36.53 11.73 3.96
CA LYS A 397 37.17 12.31 2.77
C LYS A 397 36.13 12.68 1.74
N GLN A 398 36.17 13.92 1.26
CA GLN A 398 35.29 14.39 0.21
C GLN A 398 35.79 13.92 -1.17
N VAL A 399 34.90 13.31 -1.95
CA VAL A 399 35.15 12.94 -3.34
C VAL A 399 34.97 14.19 -4.22
N GLY A 400 35.96 14.48 -5.08
CA GLY A 400 35.97 15.68 -5.91
C GLY A 400 34.77 15.83 -6.85
N LEU A 401 34.41 17.08 -7.18
CA LEU A 401 33.21 17.55 -7.89
C LEU A 401 32.96 17.01 -9.32
N SER A 402 33.79 16.10 -9.84
CA SER A 402 33.67 15.56 -11.20
C SER A 402 33.89 14.05 -11.20
N MET A 403 32.83 13.29 -10.89
CA MET A 403 32.79 11.84 -11.09
C MET A 403 32.26 11.52 -12.49
N THR A 404 33.16 11.44 -13.48
CA THR A 404 32.82 10.95 -14.83
C THR A 404 32.74 9.43 -14.89
N ALA A 405 33.48 8.76 -13.99
CA ALA A 405 33.51 7.32 -13.82
C ALA A 405 33.28 6.95 -12.35
N LEU A 406 32.36 6.02 -12.13
CA LEU A 406 31.91 5.54 -10.83
C LEU A 406 32.42 4.12 -10.58
N LYS A 407 32.80 3.84 -9.35
CA LYS A 407 33.21 2.52 -8.88
C LYS A 407 32.20 1.98 -7.88
N PHE A 408 31.72 0.78 -8.16
CA PHE A 408 30.79 0.01 -7.32
C PHE A 408 31.53 -1.18 -6.69
N VAL A 409 31.19 -1.51 -5.44
CA VAL A 409 31.83 -2.56 -4.62
C VAL A 409 30.88 -3.68 -4.22
N GLY A 410 29.78 -3.86 -4.96
CA GLY A 410 28.78 -4.91 -4.74
C GLY A 410 27.74 -4.59 -3.66
N LYS A 411 28.09 -3.85 -2.62
CA LYS A 411 27.16 -3.26 -1.63
C LYS A 411 26.99 -1.75 -1.86
N SER A 412 26.88 -1.39 -3.12
CA SER A 412 26.75 -0.01 -3.59
C SER A 412 25.40 0.17 -4.25
N TYR A 413 24.81 1.35 -4.10
CA TYR A 413 23.70 1.75 -4.96
C TYR A 413 23.78 3.22 -5.28
N LEU A 414 23.31 3.58 -6.47
CA LEU A 414 23.10 4.95 -6.90
C LEU A 414 21.69 5.04 -7.49
N LYS A 415 20.83 5.83 -6.88
CA LYS A 415 19.50 6.14 -7.40
C LYS A 415 19.53 7.52 -8.04
N TYR A 416 19.28 7.58 -9.33
CA TYR A 416 19.23 8.80 -10.14
C TYR A 416 17.79 9.11 -10.54
N ARG A 417 17.39 10.38 -10.37
CA ARG A 417 16.12 10.92 -10.84
C ARG A 417 16.34 11.67 -12.15
N ASP A 418 15.68 11.21 -13.20
CA ASP A 418 15.74 11.83 -14.51
C ASP A 418 14.83 13.07 -14.60
N PRO A 419 15.40 14.29 -14.64
CA PRO A 419 14.61 15.52 -14.64
C PRO A 419 13.82 15.72 -15.94
N LYS A 420 14.15 15.00 -17.01
CA LYS A 420 13.48 15.11 -18.31
C LYS A 420 12.38 14.07 -18.51
N PHE A 421 12.13 13.19 -17.54
CA PHE A 421 11.19 12.07 -17.64
C PHE A 421 9.85 12.47 -18.29
N ASN A 422 9.20 13.52 -17.77
CA ASN A 422 7.90 14.01 -18.25
C ASN A 422 7.91 14.53 -19.70
N THR A 423 9.09 14.73 -20.29
CA THR A 423 9.26 15.22 -21.67
C THR A 423 9.84 14.16 -22.61
N ARG A 424 10.19 12.96 -22.11
CA ARG A 424 10.78 11.89 -22.92
C ARG A 424 9.72 11.16 -23.73
N ASN A 425 10.11 10.67 -24.90
CA ASN A 425 9.29 9.74 -25.68
C ASN A 425 9.44 8.32 -25.11
N LEU A 426 8.53 7.92 -24.23
CA LEU A 426 8.60 6.62 -23.54
C LEU A 426 8.41 5.41 -24.46
N ARG A 427 7.99 5.60 -25.72
CA ARG A 427 7.98 4.53 -26.73
C ARG A 427 9.36 4.27 -27.33
N TYR A 428 10.32 5.18 -27.16
CA TYR A 428 11.68 5.01 -27.65
C TYR A 428 12.65 5.27 -26.53
N THR A 429 13.05 4.22 -25.82
CA THR A 429 14.03 4.30 -24.73
C THR A 429 15.39 3.89 -25.24
N GLN A 430 16.42 4.67 -24.94
CA GLN A 430 17.81 4.30 -25.24
C GLN A 430 18.68 4.57 -24.03
N VAL A 431 19.59 3.65 -23.73
CA VAL A 431 20.61 3.82 -22.69
C VAL A 431 21.92 3.24 -23.19
N SER A 432 23.01 3.96 -22.98
CA SER A 432 24.34 3.47 -23.32
C SER A 432 25.35 3.83 -22.25
N PHE A 433 26.33 2.97 -22.01
CA PHE A 433 27.38 3.18 -21.03
C PHE A 433 28.60 2.30 -21.27
N ASN A 434 29.72 2.69 -20.69
CA ASN A 434 30.93 1.88 -20.60
C ASN A 434 31.00 1.25 -19.21
N PHE A 435 31.33 -0.03 -19.11
CA PHE A 435 31.50 -0.70 -17.83
C PHE A 435 32.70 -1.66 -17.81
N THR A 436 33.23 -1.92 -16.62
CA THR A 436 34.11 -3.04 -16.28
C THR A 436 33.45 -3.87 -15.19
N ALA A 437 33.67 -5.19 -15.15
CA ALA A 437 33.16 -6.03 -14.08
C ALA A 437 34.29 -6.78 -13.38
N ARG A 438 34.28 -6.79 -12.04
CA ARG A 438 35.21 -7.58 -11.22
C ARG A 438 34.66 -8.96 -10.87
N GLY A 439 33.34 -9.12 -10.95
CA GLY A 439 32.64 -10.37 -10.67
C GLY A 439 31.85 -10.87 -11.87
N ASN A 440 31.38 -12.12 -11.76
CA ASN A 440 30.58 -12.77 -12.79
C ASN A 440 29.07 -12.57 -12.59
N GLU A 441 28.66 -11.90 -11.53
CA GLU A 441 27.25 -11.66 -11.19
C GLU A 441 27.10 -10.25 -10.64
N GLY A 442 26.01 -9.58 -11.01
CA GLY A 442 25.67 -8.28 -10.44
C GLY A 442 24.69 -7.48 -11.28
N LEU A 443 23.76 -6.78 -10.61
CA LEU A 443 22.87 -5.80 -11.24
C LEU A 443 23.62 -4.50 -11.56
N ILE A 444 23.81 -4.19 -12.85
CA ILE A 444 24.51 -2.98 -13.30
C ILE A 444 23.54 -1.79 -13.30
N LEU A 445 22.38 -1.94 -13.96
CA LEU A 445 21.37 -0.91 -14.15
C LEU A 445 19.97 -1.50 -13.97
N TRP A 446 19.11 -0.77 -13.27
CA TRP A 446 17.66 -0.95 -13.26
C TRP A 446 16.98 0.39 -13.54
N MET A 447 16.31 0.51 -14.68
CA MET A 447 15.57 1.70 -15.08
C MET A 447 14.08 1.43 -14.89
N GLY A 448 13.50 1.88 -13.77
CA GLY A 448 12.13 1.56 -13.34
C GLY A 448 11.92 1.95 -11.87
N ARG A 449 10.67 2.03 -11.40
CA ARG A 449 10.35 2.35 -9.99
C ARG A 449 10.83 1.27 -9.02
N ALA A 450 10.74 0.01 -9.46
CA ALA A 450 11.08 -1.17 -8.67
C ALA A 450 10.20 -1.35 -7.42
N GLU A 451 9.03 -0.73 -7.35
CA GLU A 451 8.15 -0.78 -6.18
C GLU A 451 7.26 -2.02 -6.23
N HIS A 452 6.86 -2.41 -7.44
CA HIS A 452 5.99 -3.54 -7.71
C HIS A 452 6.53 -4.40 -8.85
N ASP A 453 6.20 -5.70 -8.84
CA ASP A 453 6.58 -6.63 -9.93
C ASP A 453 6.02 -6.19 -11.30
N ASP A 454 4.92 -5.44 -11.31
CA ASP A 454 4.26 -4.91 -12.51
C ASP A 454 4.86 -3.58 -13.01
N ASP A 455 5.78 -2.97 -12.26
CA ASP A 455 6.40 -1.73 -12.72
C ASP A 455 7.19 -1.96 -14.01
N ASP A 456 7.08 -1.01 -14.93
CA ASP A 456 7.88 -1.03 -16.14
C ASP A 456 9.36 -0.88 -15.76
N TYR A 457 10.19 -1.78 -16.30
CA TYR A 457 11.62 -1.69 -16.09
C TYR A 457 12.45 -2.19 -17.26
N LEU A 458 13.65 -1.64 -17.37
CA LEU A 458 14.78 -2.23 -18.10
C LEU A 458 15.87 -2.57 -17.09
N ALA A 459 16.18 -3.85 -16.94
CA ALA A 459 17.23 -4.35 -16.06
C ALA A 459 18.40 -4.86 -16.90
N VAL A 460 19.62 -4.54 -16.47
CA VAL A 460 20.87 -4.95 -17.13
C VAL A 460 21.85 -5.39 -16.06
N GLY A 461 22.44 -6.56 -16.25
CA GLY A 461 23.47 -7.05 -15.34
C GLY A 461 24.22 -8.25 -15.91
N LEU A 462 24.96 -8.90 -15.02
CA LEU A 462 25.69 -10.13 -15.33
C LEU A 462 25.13 -11.30 -14.53
N GLN A 463 25.06 -12.47 -15.17
CA GLN A 463 24.76 -13.74 -14.52
C GLN A 463 25.70 -14.81 -15.09
N ALA A 464 26.45 -15.49 -14.22
CA ALA A 464 27.50 -16.44 -14.62
C ALA A 464 28.51 -15.87 -15.66
N GLY A 465 28.77 -14.56 -15.63
CA GLY A 465 29.70 -13.84 -16.50
C GLY A 465 29.11 -13.42 -17.85
N HIS A 466 27.84 -13.74 -18.09
CA HIS A 466 27.13 -13.43 -19.33
C HIS A 466 26.23 -12.20 -19.16
N LEU A 467 26.06 -11.43 -20.24
CA LEU A 467 25.15 -10.30 -20.26
C LEU A 467 23.71 -10.79 -20.11
N ASN A 468 23.00 -10.24 -19.12
CA ASN A 468 21.60 -10.55 -18.89
C ASN A 468 20.77 -9.27 -18.91
N ILE A 469 19.74 -9.23 -19.75
CA ILE A 469 18.86 -8.08 -19.93
C ILE A 469 17.42 -8.54 -19.76
N ALA A 470 16.62 -7.81 -18.99
CA ALA A 470 15.20 -8.08 -18.83
C ALA A 470 14.40 -6.80 -19.01
N VAL A 471 13.24 -6.91 -19.66
CA VAL A 471 12.31 -5.79 -19.87
C VAL A 471 10.93 -6.20 -19.39
N ASN A 472 10.31 -5.34 -18.57
CA ASN A 472 8.89 -5.37 -18.26
C ASN A 472 8.21 -4.12 -18.81
N LEU A 473 7.07 -4.29 -19.46
CA LEU A 473 6.20 -3.20 -19.93
C LEU A 473 4.80 -3.24 -19.28
N GLY A 474 4.62 -4.01 -18.21
CA GLY A 474 3.43 -3.95 -17.35
C GLY A 474 2.50 -5.17 -17.38
N GLU A 475 2.94 -6.33 -17.87
CA GLU A 475 2.03 -7.48 -18.02
C GLU A 475 2.60 -8.88 -17.71
N ARG A 476 3.92 -9.03 -17.61
CA ARG A 476 4.52 -10.37 -17.48
C ARG A 476 5.73 -10.38 -16.57
N LEU A 477 5.93 -11.51 -15.88
CA LEU A 477 7.23 -11.89 -15.35
C LEU A 477 8.25 -11.86 -16.51
N SER A 478 9.12 -10.85 -16.50
CA SER A 478 10.11 -10.62 -17.54
C SER A 478 10.99 -11.84 -17.72
N LEU A 479 11.03 -12.35 -18.95
CA LEU A 479 11.98 -13.40 -19.30
C LEU A 479 13.33 -12.76 -19.63
N PRO A 480 14.42 -13.14 -18.93
CA PRO A 480 15.73 -12.57 -19.18
C PRO A 480 16.28 -13.02 -20.55
N LEU A 481 16.76 -12.06 -21.32
CA LEU A 481 17.53 -12.23 -22.55
C LEU A 481 19.01 -12.35 -22.20
N THR A 482 19.51 -13.59 -22.17
CA THR A 482 20.91 -13.87 -21.83
C THR A 482 21.79 -14.05 -23.08
N PHE A 483 22.81 -13.21 -23.25
CA PHE A 483 23.82 -13.37 -24.30
C PHE A 483 25.06 -14.10 -23.77
N ARG A 484 25.29 -15.32 -24.27
CA ARG A 484 26.30 -16.26 -23.73
C ARG A 484 27.62 -16.35 -24.50
N ASN A 485 27.73 -15.71 -25.65
CA ASN A 485 28.90 -15.89 -26.53
C ASN A 485 30.17 -15.21 -26.02
N VAL A 486 30.03 -14.26 -25.09
CA VAL A 486 31.16 -13.52 -24.50
C VAL A 486 31.00 -13.52 -22.99
N THR A 487 32.13 -13.70 -22.29
CA THR A 487 32.23 -13.49 -20.85
C THR A 487 32.70 -12.06 -20.60
N LEU A 488 31.88 -11.27 -19.91
CA LEU A 488 32.08 -9.82 -19.70
C LEU A 488 32.69 -9.48 -18.33
N CYS A 489 33.38 -10.44 -17.72
CA CYS A 489 34.12 -10.23 -16.47
C CYS A 489 35.51 -9.64 -16.72
N CYS A 490 36.19 -9.37 -15.62
CA CYS A 490 37.65 -9.37 -15.50
C CYS A 490 38.33 -8.05 -15.95
N ASP A 491 37.82 -6.92 -15.44
CA ASP A 491 38.42 -5.58 -15.51
C ASP A 491 38.71 -5.06 -16.93
N LYS A 492 37.95 -5.55 -17.92
CA LYS A 492 37.99 -5.04 -19.30
C LYS A 492 36.84 -4.08 -19.54
N TRP A 493 37.13 -2.99 -20.26
CA TRP A 493 36.11 -2.03 -20.67
C TRP A 493 35.25 -2.59 -21.80
N HIS A 494 33.94 -2.54 -21.59
CA HIS A 494 32.93 -2.90 -22.58
C HIS A 494 31.96 -1.73 -22.78
N TYR A 495 31.70 -1.38 -24.04
CA TYR A 495 30.66 -0.43 -24.39
C TYR A 495 29.35 -1.18 -24.64
N LEU A 496 28.28 -0.76 -23.99
CA LEU A 496 26.94 -1.31 -24.16
C LEU A 496 25.99 -0.21 -24.61
N SER A 497 25.19 -0.48 -25.64
CA SER A 497 24.09 0.38 -26.08
C SER A 497 22.83 -0.44 -26.24
N ILE A 498 21.76 -0.04 -25.54
CA ILE A 498 20.46 -0.69 -25.58
C ILE A 498 19.46 0.34 -26.10
N SER A 499 18.66 -0.06 -27.09
CA SER A 499 17.52 0.73 -27.56
C SER A 499 16.28 -0.15 -27.59
N LEU A 500 15.21 0.32 -26.96
CA LEU A 500 13.89 -0.26 -26.98
C LEU A 500 12.97 0.68 -27.77
N ASN A 501 12.47 0.21 -28.91
CA ASN A 501 11.52 0.92 -29.75
C ASN A 501 10.17 0.19 -29.72
N SER A 502 9.23 0.73 -28.97
CA SER A 502 8.01 0.06 -28.53
C SER A 502 8.34 -1.25 -27.82
N THR A 503 8.22 -2.38 -28.52
CA THR A 503 8.45 -3.73 -27.99
C THR A 503 9.73 -4.36 -28.57
N LEU A 504 10.33 -3.73 -29.57
CA LEU A 504 11.55 -4.24 -30.21
C LEU A 504 12.78 -3.75 -29.46
N ILE A 505 13.48 -4.68 -28.82
CA ILE A 505 14.75 -4.41 -28.15
C ILE A 505 15.93 -4.72 -29.08
N GLN A 506 16.90 -3.81 -29.11
CA GLN A 506 18.18 -3.96 -29.78
C GLN A 506 19.30 -3.70 -28.78
N VAL A 507 20.29 -4.58 -28.76
CA VAL A 507 21.45 -4.48 -27.87
C VAL A 507 22.73 -4.60 -28.69
N PHE A 508 23.64 -3.65 -28.48
CA PHE A 508 24.95 -3.60 -29.09
C PHE A 508 26.03 -3.69 -28.01
N LEU A 509 27.02 -4.55 -28.24
CA LEU A 509 28.24 -4.65 -27.45
C LEU A 509 29.41 -4.21 -28.34
N GLY A 510 29.99 -3.04 -28.04
CA GLY A 510 30.84 -2.35 -29.01
C GLY A 510 30.03 -2.00 -30.26
N ASP A 511 30.52 -2.43 -31.42
CA ASP A 511 29.86 -2.23 -32.72
C ASP A 511 29.00 -3.44 -33.16
N GLU A 512 28.99 -4.52 -32.40
CA GLU A 512 28.28 -5.76 -32.74
C GLU A 512 26.88 -5.78 -32.12
N ARG A 513 25.85 -6.06 -32.95
CA ARG A 513 24.49 -6.30 -32.45
C ARG A 513 24.39 -7.71 -31.88
N VAL A 514 24.28 -7.81 -30.55
CA VAL A 514 24.29 -9.08 -29.83
C VAL A 514 22.90 -9.62 -29.50
N LEU A 515 21.88 -8.76 -29.44
CA LEU A 515 20.47 -9.15 -29.24
C LEU A 515 19.53 -8.31 -30.11
N PHE A 516 18.49 -8.96 -30.64
CA PHE A 516 17.36 -8.34 -31.32
C PHE A 516 16.12 -9.20 -31.13
N GLU A 517 15.17 -8.73 -30.32
CA GLU A 517 13.99 -9.49 -29.92
C GLU A 517 12.76 -8.59 -29.84
N ASP A 518 11.57 -9.20 -29.90
CA ASP A 518 10.31 -8.55 -29.58
C ASP A 518 9.85 -9.01 -28.18
N VAL A 519 9.93 -8.10 -27.19
CA VAL A 519 9.67 -8.44 -25.78
C VAL A 519 8.18 -8.53 -25.45
N ASP A 520 7.32 -7.93 -26.27
CA ASP A 520 5.86 -8.04 -26.18
C ASP A 520 5.23 -8.07 -27.59
N PRO A 521 5.20 -9.24 -28.25
CA PRO A 521 4.68 -9.36 -29.61
C PRO A 521 3.19 -9.02 -29.77
N PHE A 522 2.44 -8.92 -28.67
CA PHE A 522 1.02 -8.56 -28.69
C PHE A 522 0.80 -7.05 -28.64
N GLU A 523 1.87 -6.25 -28.46
CA GLU A 523 1.85 -4.80 -28.35
C GLU A 523 0.80 -4.29 -27.35
N ARG A 524 0.56 -5.03 -26.28
CA ARG A 524 -0.41 -4.62 -25.24
C ARG A 524 0.12 -3.40 -24.51
N TYR A 525 1.43 -3.35 -24.29
CA TYR A 525 2.12 -2.21 -23.75
C TYR A 525 3.35 -1.88 -24.58
N VAL A 526 3.48 -0.60 -24.96
CA VAL A 526 4.48 -0.13 -25.92
C VAL A 526 5.33 1.03 -25.38
N ALA A 527 5.11 1.42 -24.14
CA ALA A 527 5.81 2.55 -23.52
C ALA A 527 6.42 2.10 -22.19
N MET A 528 7.69 2.45 -21.99
CA MET A 528 8.41 2.15 -20.75
C MET A 528 8.19 3.28 -19.74
N ASN A 529 7.22 3.12 -18.85
CA ASN A 529 6.88 4.09 -17.80
C ASN A 529 7.75 3.90 -16.55
N TYR A 530 9.07 4.02 -16.71
CA TYR A 530 10.06 3.79 -15.66
C TYR A 530 10.01 4.78 -14.47
N GLY A 531 9.02 5.67 -14.43
CA GLY A 531 8.79 6.61 -13.32
C GLY A 531 9.88 7.66 -13.12
N GLY A 532 10.78 7.85 -14.09
CA GLY A 532 11.90 8.77 -13.96
C GLY A 532 13.03 8.27 -13.05
N LEU A 533 13.02 6.99 -12.65
CA LEU A 533 13.98 6.41 -11.72
C LEU A 533 14.95 5.46 -12.41
N LEU A 534 16.22 5.60 -12.06
CA LEU A 534 17.30 4.71 -12.47
C LEU A 534 18.11 4.32 -11.23
N TYR A 535 18.42 3.04 -11.10
CA TYR A 535 19.29 2.51 -10.06
C TYR A 535 20.51 1.89 -10.71
N PHE A 536 21.70 2.19 -10.19
CA PHE A 536 22.96 1.58 -10.62
C PHE A 536 23.60 0.85 -9.45
N GLY A 537 24.23 -0.29 -9.72
CA GLY A 537 24.95 -1.06 -8.69
C GLY A 537 24.07 -1.96 -7.81
N GLY A 538 22.84 -1.56 -7.54
CA GLY A 538 21.94 -2.20 -6.60
C GLY A 538 20.78 -1.27 -6.22
N PHE A 539 20.10 -1.57 -5.10
CA PHE A 539 19.04 -0.75 -4.53
C PHE A 539 19.43 -0.22 -3.15
N GLU A 540 18.54 0.57 -2.53
CA GLU A 540 18.68 1.03 -1.16
C GLU A 540 18.99 -0.14 -0.20
N LEU A 541 19.78 0.11 0.85
CA LEU A 541 20.41 -0.96 1.66
C LEU A 541 19.47 -1.96 2.33
N HIS A 542 18.24 -1.56 2.63
CA HIS A 542 17.22 -2.42 3.23
C HIS A 542 16.47 -3.27 2.18
N ARG A 543 16.69 -3.01 0.88
CA ARG A 543 15.99 -3.66 -0.22
C ARG A 543 16.85 -4.77 -0.80
N ASN A 544 16.44 -6.00 -0.56
CA ASN A 544 17.14 -7.17 -1.10
C ASN A 544 16.99 -7.23 -2.63
N ILE A 545 18.13 -7.26 -3.35
CA ILE A 545 18.16 -7.26 -4.82
C ILE A 545 17.41 -8.47 -5.41
N SER A 546 17.54 -9.65 -4.79
CA SER A 546 16.81 -10.85 -5.23
C SER A 546 15.30 -10.68 -5.08
N THR A 547 14.85 -10.02 -4.01
CA THR A 547 13.43 -9.75 -3.81
C THR A 547 12.91 -8.72 -4.81
N VAL A 548 13.60 -7.58 -4.96
CA VAL A 548 13.17 -6.48 -5.85
C VAL A 548 13.18 -6.89 -7.32
N THR A 549 14.16 -7.69 -7.73
CA THR A 549 14.27 -8.16 -9.13
C THR A 549 13.57 -9.49 -9.38
N SER A 550 12.75 -9.95 -8.44
CA SER A 550 12.03 -11.23 -8.52
C SER A 550 12.96 -12.42 -8.86
N GLY A 551 14.20 -12.37 -8.38
CA GLY A 551 15.23 -13.39 -8.57
C GLY A 551 16.11 -13.24 -9.81
N LEU A 552 15.87 -12.24 -10.68
CA LEU A 552 16.70 -12.00 -11.88
C LEU A 552 18.17 -11.75 -11.52
N PHE A 553 18.41 -11.04 -10.42
CA PHE A 553 19.75 -10.76 -9.90
C PHE A 553 19.79 -10.98 -8.39
N THR A 554 20.88 -11.56 -7.89
CA THR A 554 21.02 -11.86 -6.45
C THR A 554 22.10 -11.02 -5.77
N LYS A 555 22.93 -10.32 -6.54
CA LYS A 555 24.08 -9.53 -6.06
C LYS A 555 24.08 -8.15 -6.67
N GLY A 556 24.63 -7.18 -5.93
CA GLY A 556 24.93 -5.87 -6.49
C GLY A 556 26.19 -5.92 -7.34
N PHE A 557 26.31 -4.98 -8.26
CA PHE A 557 27.43 -4.92 -9.20
C PHE A 557 28.71 -4.42 -8.53
N ALA A 558 29.81 -5.09 -8.87
CA ALA A 558 31.16 -4.73 -8.48
C ALA A 558 32.00 -4.51 -9.73
N GLY A 559 32.43 -3.27 -9.95
CA GLY A 559 33.04 -2.84 -11.20
C GLY A 559 32.99 -1.32 -11.36
N ASP A 560 33.34 -0.84 -12.54
CA ASP A 560 33.37 0.58 -12.86
C ASP A 560 32.36 0.89 -13.97
N LEU A 561 31.80 2.10 -13.95
CA LEU A 561 30.78 2.58 -14.90
C LEU A 561 31.09 4.02 -15.30
N LYS A 562 31.07 4.33 -16.60
CA LYS A 562 31.28 5.69 -17.10
C LYS A 562 30.48 5.98 -18.36
N ASP A 563 30.45 7.25 -18.73
CA ASP A 563 29.84 7.75 -19.98
C ASP A 563 28.38 7.35 -20.18
N VAL A 564 27.61 7.25 -19.08
CA VAL A 564 26.19 6.85 -19.17
C VAL A 564 25.40 7.96 -19.87
N ARG A 565 24.68 7.60 -20.92
CA ARG A 565 23.81 8.49 -21.70
C ARG A 565 22.40 7.92 -21.75
N LEU A 566 21.43 8.83 -21.65
CA LEU A 566 20.01 8.52 -21.73
C LEU A 566 19.43 9.13 -23.00
N TYR A 567 18.71 8.32 -23.77
CA TYR A 567 18.08 8.71 -25.03
C TYR A 567 19.10 9.39 -25.96
N GLN A 568 18.72 10.51 -26.57
CA GLN A 568 19.56 11.30 -27.45
C GLN A 568 20.14 12.53 -26.73
N ASP A 569 20.32 12.45 -25.40
CA ASP A 569 20.89 13.56 -24.65
C ASP A 569 22.34 13.85 -25.13
N PRO A 570 22.67 15.13 -25.43
CA PRO A 570 23.98 15.48 -25.99
C PRO A 570 25.11 15.39 -24.95
N ARG A 571 24.78 15.30 -23.66
CA ARG A 571 25.71 15.22 -22.55
C ARG A 571 25.45 13.95 -21.75
N GLN A 572 26.52 13.34 -21.26
CA GLN A 572 26.43 12.25 -20.30
C GLN A 572 25.84 12.70 -18.97
N LEU A 573 25.30 11.73 -18.23
CA LEU A 573 24.75 11.92 -16.90
C LEU A 573 25.78 12.54 -15.94
N GLN A 574 25.31 13.47 -15.13
CA GLN A 574 26.08 14.08 -14.05
C GLN A 574 25.63 13.43 -12.74
N PHE A 575 26.34 12.40 -12.29
CA PHE A 575 25.88 11.55 -11.20
C PHE A 575 25.76 12.25 -9.84
N LEU A 576 26.44 13.37 -9.60
CA LEU A 576 26.30 14.13 -8.36
C LEU A 576 25.04 15.01 -8.32
N GLN A 577 24.31 15.13 -9.42
CA GLN A 577 23.08 15.91 -9.49
C GLN A 577 21.88 14.99 -9.61
N ASN A 578 20.83 15.25 -8.84
CA ASN A 578 19.60 14.46 -8.81
C ASN A 578 19.83 12.98 -8.46
N SER A 579 20.91 12.68 -7.72
CA SER A 579 21.16 11.32 -7.24
C SER A 579 21.34 11.26 -5.73
N GLU A 580 21.01 10.10 -5.19
CA GLU A 580 21.38 9.65 -3.85
C GLU A 580 22.00 8.27 -3.96
N GLY A 581 22.83 7.89 -3.00
CA GLY A 581 23.52 6.61 -3.08
C GLY A 581 24.50 6.40 -1.95
N PHE A 582 24.93 5.15 -1.79
CA PHE A 582 25.89 4.72 -0.79
C PHE A 582 26.99 3.85 -1.40
N ASN A 583 28.21 3.99 -0.86
CA ASN A 583 29.41 3.25 -1.27
C ASN A 583 29.72 3.34 -2.76
N VAL A 584 29.50 4.51 -3.36
CA VAL A 584 29.86 4.80 -4.75
C VAL A 584 31.10 5.68 -4.74
N TYR A 585 32.19 5.18 -5.30
CA TYR A 585 33.48 5.84 -5.25
C TYR A 585 33.90 6.36 -6.62
N LYS A 586 34.93 7.20 -6.65
CA LYS A 586 35.57 7.59 -7.91
C LYS A 586 36.35 6.41 -8.48
N SER A 587 36.18 6.14 -9.78
CA SER A 587 37.02 5.17 -10.49
C SER A 587 38.43 5.74 -10.71
N ASN A 588 39.44 4.89 -10.51
CA ASN A 588 40.83 5.20 -10.88
C ASN A 588 41.03 4.52 -12.23
N GLU A 589 41.10 5.32 -13.29
CA GLU A 589 41.10 4.90 -14.71
C GLU A 589 41.92 3.65 -15.05
#